data_AF-A0A1F6YWQ1-F1
#
_entry.id   AF-A0A1F6YWQ1-F1
#
_cell.length_a   1.000
_cell.length_b   1.000
_cell.length_c   1.000
_cell.angle_alpha   90.00
_cell.angle_beta   90.00
_cell.angle_gamma   90.00
#
_symmetry.space_group_name_H-M   'P 1'
#
loop_
_entity.id
_entity.type
_entity.pdbx_description
1 polymer ?
#
loop_
_entity_poly.entity_id
_entity_poly.type
_entity_poly.pdbx_seq_one_letter_code
_entity_poly.pdbx_strand_id
1 'polypeptide(L)'
;MLFHTSILLEVAFQKRIFTAQLQRTLRMKKNQENFVQQLIDHGTQVALAHGVSDSKQVKEWEEYKKDIHKISLMDSLPFLSNIIQQMSIGFLCTPDVKRHPFITSDEPCVLFNPDLQWQRFYGPGFAQQNVQLTMPLSPEITVIFSWANYHGYSMLPVSRVEDLNRMARSYAEKEFISSTPRRRLVWFFKIPLDPAFIFRLIKYKIRILIHDWKMKRVWKKHDRKYGKN
;
A
#
# COMPACT_ATOMS: atom_id res chain seq x y z
N MET A 1 29.59 15.07 -20.91
CA MET A 1 29.15 15.82 -19.71
C MET A 1 27.62 15.99 -19.65
N LEU A 2 26.93 16.23 -20.78
CA LEU A 2 25.46 16.42 -20.83
C LEU A 2 24.62 15.19 -20.42
N PHE A 3 25.07 13.96 -20.70
CA PHE A 3 24.34 12.75 -20.32
C PHE A 3 24.26 12.51 -18.82
N HIS A 4 25.32 12.86 -18.07
CA HIS A 4 25.36 12.67 -16.62
C HIS A 4 24.42 13.64 -15.90
N THR A 5 24.34 14.89 -16.37
CA THR A 5 23.41 15.89 -15.85
C THR A 5 21.95 15.54 -16.12
N SER A 6 21.64 14.95 -17.29
CA SER A 6 20.28 14.51 -17.62
C SER A 6 19.80 13.35 -16.72
N ILE A 7 20.66 12.36 -16.47
CA ILE A 7 20.34 11.22 -15.59
C ILE A 7 20.11 11.70 -14.14
N LEU A 8 20.95 12.61 -13.64
CA LEU A 8 20.79 13.17 -12.30
C LEU A 8 19.49 13.99 -12.16
N LEU A 9 19.11 14.73 -13.19
CA LEU A 9 17.85 15.47 -13.25
C LEU A 9 16.63 14.55 -13.24
N GLU A 10 16.68 13.45 -14.00
CA GLU A 10 15.61 12.47 -14.07
C GLU A 10 15.41 11.75 -12.74
N VAL A 11 16.51 11.30 -12.11
CA VAL A 11 16.47 10.68 -10.77
C VAL A 11 15.97 11.66 -9.71
N ALA A 12 16.40 12.92 -9.76
CA ALA A 12 15.92 13.94 -8.83
C ALA A 12 14.42 14.25 -9.01
N PHE A 13 13.94 14.26 -10.25
CA PHE A 13 12.52 14.46 -10.56
C PHE A 13 11.66 13.29 -10.07
N GLN A 14 12.08 12.05 -10.32
CA GLN A 14 11.40 10.85 -9.81
C GLN A 14 11.33 10.85 -8.28
N LYS A 15 12.44 11.18 -7.59
CA LYS A 15 12.47 11.29 -6.12
C LYS A 15 11.50 12.35 -5.60
N ARG A 16 11.42 13.52 -6.25
CA ARG A 16 10.51 14.60 -5.83
C ARG A 16 9.05 14.22 -5.99
N ILE A 17 8.66 13.67 -7.14
CA ILE A 17 7.27 13.23 -7.37
C ILE A 17 6.90 12.14 -6.37
N PHE A 18 7.77 11.13 -6.22
CA PHE A 18 7.52 10.04 -5.30
C PHE A 18 7.37 10.54 -3.85
N THR A 19 8.25 11.43 -3.41
CA THR A 19 8.18 12.04 -2.07
C THR A 19 6.89 12.83 -1.88
N ALA A 20 6.52 13.67 -2.86
CA ALA A 20 5.30 14.47 -2.79
C ALA A 20 4.03 13.61 -2.72
N GLN A 21 4.03 12.46 -3.41
CA GLN A 21 2.90 11.54 -3.38
C GLN A 21 2.86 10.72 -2.08
N LEU A 22 4.00 10.34 -1.51
CA LEU A 22 4.09 9.70 -0.19
C LEU A 22 3.67 10.64 0.95
N GLN A 23 3.90 11.95 0.83
CA GLN A 23 3.44 12.93 1.83
C GLN A 23 1.91 12.99 1.94
N ARG A 24 1.18 12.48 0.94
CA ARG A 24 -0.29 12.50 0.95
C ARG A 24 -0.91 11.36 1.76
N THR A 25 -0.16 10.32 2.13
CA THR A 25 -0.69 9.10 2.77
C THR A 25 -1.21 9.35 4.19
N LEU A 26 -2.50 9.69 4.31
CA LEU A 26 -3.15 10.02 5.57
C LEU A 26 -3.21 8.84 6.55
N ARG A 27 -3.36 7.61 6.06
CA ARG A 27 -3.43 6.42 6.91
C ARG A 27 -2.10 6.14 7.59
N MET A 28 -0.99 6.31 6.88
CA MET A 28 0.34 6.15 7.46
C MET A 28 0.57 7.17 8.57
N LYS A 29 0.24 8.44 8.32
CA LYS A 29 0.30 9.51 9.33
C LYS A 29 -0.50 9.14 10.58
N LYS A 30 -1.77 8.74 10.42
CA LYS A 30 -2.65 8.36 11.52
C LYS A 30 -2.12 7.16 12.32
N ASN A 31 -1.59 6.15 11.64
CA ASN A 31 -1.01 4.97 12.29
C ASN A 31 0.22 5.36 13.14
N GLN A 32 1.08 6.23 12.61
CA GLN A 32 2.27 6.70 13.32
C GLN A 32 1.91 7.58 14.52
N GLU A 33 0.98 8.53 14.34
CA GLU A 33 0.48 9.37 15.43
C GLU A 33 -0.15 8.55 16.56
N ASN A 34 -0.92 7.51 16.22
CA ASN A 34 -1.51 6.60 17.21
C ASN A 34 -0.44 5.79 17.96
N PHE A 35 0.58 5.29 17.26
CA PHE A 35 1.68 4.56 17.88
C PHE A 35 2.47 5.45 18.86
N VAL A 36 2.82 6.68 18.44
CA VAL A 36 3.51 7.64 19.32
C VAL A 36 2.61 8.05 20.49
N GLN A 37 1.29 8.18 20.28
CA GLN A 37 0.37 8.44 21.38
C GLN A 37 0.42 7.33 22.44
N GLN A 38 0.43 6.06 22.04
CA GLN A 38 0.55 4.95 22.98
C GLN A 38 1.86 4.99 23.78
N LEU A 39 2.97 5.41 23.15
CA LEU A 39 4.24 5.60 23.84
C LEU A 39 4.19 6.76 24.84
N ILE A 40 3.55 7.87 24.47
CA ILE A 40 3.33 9.03 25.36
C ILE A 40 2.48 8.62 26.56
N ASP A 41 1.37 7.91 26.33
CA ASP A 41 0.47 7.46 27.38
C ASP A 41 1.21 6.54 28.36
N HIS A 42 1.98 5.58 27.83
CA HIS A 42 2.77 4.66 28.65
C HIS A 42 3.90 5.37 29.41
N GLY A 43 4.63 6.26 28.73
CA GLY A 43 5.70 7.06 29.35
C GLY A 43 5.19 7.96 30.46
N THR A 44 3.99 8.52 30.29
CA THR A 44 3.32 9.34 31.31
C THR A 44 2.96 8.50 32.53
N GLN A 45 2.41 7.29 32.34
CA GLN A 45 2.11 6.37 33.46
C GLN A 45 3.37 5.98 34.24
N VAL A 46 4.46 5.69 33.54
CA VAL A 46 5.76 5.36 34.17
C VAL A 46 6.31 6.56 34.93
N ALA A 47 6.28 7.76 34.35
CA ALA A 47 6.75 8.98 35.03
C ALA A 47 5.96 9.25 36.32
N LEU A 48 4.63 9.14 36.27
CA LEU A 48 3.77 9.29 37.45
C LEU A 48 4.06 8.23 38.52
N ALA A 49 4.29 6.97 38.13
CA ALA A 49 4.66 5.90 39.06
C ALA A 49 6.00 6.17 39.79
N HIS A 50 6.90 6.91 39.15
CA HIS A 50 8.17 7.34 39.74
C HIS A 50 8.10 8.74 40.41
N GLY A 51 6.90 9.33 40.55
CA GLY A 51 6.71 10.64 41.17
C GLY A 51 7.16 11.83 40.32
N VAL A 52 7.43 11.62 39.03
CA VAL A 52 7.82 12.66 38.09
C VAL A 52 6.57 13.13 37.34
N SER A 53 6.07 14.31 37.68
CA SER A 53 4.91 14.92 37.01
C SER A 53 5.27 15.62 35.70
N ASP A 54 6.52 16.07 35.56
CA ASP A 54 6.99 16.80 34.38
C ASP A 54 8.18 16.09 33.72
N SER A 55 7.88 15.05 32.94
CA SER A 55 8.91 14.32 32.20
C SER A 55 9.31 15.06 30.93
N LYS A 56 10.58 15.47 30.86
CA LYS A 56 11.19 16.04 29.65
C LYS A 56 11.00 15.13 28.42
N GLN A 57 11.13 13.82 28.60
CA GLN A 57 11.03 12.86 27.50
C GLN A 57 9.61 12.76 26.93
N VAL A 58 8.58 12.88 27.78
CA VAL A 58 7.17 12.91 27.34
C VAL A 58 6.92 14.17 26.51
N LYS A 59 7.42 15.33 26.95
CA LYS A 59 7.34 16.59 26.19
C LYS A 59 8.03 16.50 24.83
N GLU A 60 9.23 15.91 24.79
CA GLU A 60 9.97 15.69 23.54
C GLU A 60 9.17 14.80 22.57
N TRP A 61 8.49 13.76 23.06
CA TRP A 61 7.64 12.90 22.23
C TRP A 61 6.36 13.59 21.77
N GLU A 62 5.75 14.45 22.57
CA GLU A 62 4.60 15.27 22.16
C GLU A 62 4.95 16.24 21.03
N GLU A 63 6.13 16.86 21.10
CA GLU A 63 6.65 17.69 20.02
C GLU A 63 6.96 16.86 18.78
N TYR A 64 7.65 15.73 18.95
CA TYR A 64 7.99 14.80 17.88
C TYR A 64 6.75 14.27 17.14
N LYS A 65 5.66 13.98 17.87
CA LYS A 65 4.39 13.51 17.31
C LYS A 65 3.83 14.46 16.24
N LYS A 66 4.03 15.78 16.38
CA LYS A 66 3.47 16.78 15.44
C LYS A 66 4.04 16.62 14.02
N ASP A 67 5.31 16.26 13.91
CA ASP A 67 6.02 16.13 12.64
C ASP A 67 6.46 14.68 12.32
N ILE A 68 5.99 13.69 13.09
CA ILE A 68 6.36 12.26 12.96
C ILE A 68 6.31 11.76 11.52
N HIS A 69 5.26 12.10 10.79
CA HIS A 69 5.06 11.63 9.42
C HIS A 69 6.10 12.20 8.47
N LYS A 70 6.46 13.48 8.62
CA LYS A 70 7.50 14.11 7.80
C LYS A 70 8.88 13.53 8.14
N ILE A 71 9.18 13.39 9.42
CA ILE A 71 10.47 12.87 9.89
C ILE A 71 10.64 11.42 9.41
N SER A 72 9.65 10.57 9.65
CA SER A 72 9.68 9.17 9.22
C SER A 72 9.79 9.02 7.70
N LEU A 73 9.14 9.89 6.93
CA LEU A 73 9.33 9.92 5.48
C LEU A 73 10.77 10.29 5.12
N MET A 74 11.30 11.39 5.66
CA MET A 74 12.67 11.82 5.36
C MET A 74 13.72 10.76 5.72
N ASP A 75 13.54 10.06 6.84
CA ASP A 75 14.43 8.99 7.28
C ASP A 75 14.35 7.76 6.37
N SER A 76 13.16 7.42 5.87
CA SER A 76 12.95 6.25 5.00
C SER A 76 13.27 6.51 3.53
N LEU A 77 13.27 7.77 3.08
CA LEU A 77 13.47 8.15 1.69
C LEU A 77 14.77 7.61 1.06
N PRO A 78 15.96 7.70 1.69
CA PRO A 78 17.18 7.19 1.10
C PRO A 78 17.08 5.69 0.79
N PHE A 79 16.56 4.91 1.74
CA PHE A 79 16.35 3.47 1.62
C PHE A 79 15.33 3.14 0.52
N LEU A 80 14.15 3.76 0.56
CA LEU A 80 13.11 3.54 -0.45
C LEU A 80 13.58 3.94 -1.84
N SER A 81 14.32 5.04 -1.96
CA SER A 81 14.83 5.52 -3.25
C SER A 81 15.85 4.56 -3.86
N ASN A 82 16.65 3.89 -3.04
CA ASN A 82 17.61 2.89 -3.50
C ASN A 82 16.88 1.66 -4.04
N ILE A 83 15.83 1.19 -3.34
CA ILE A 83 15.02 0.07 -3.81
C ILE A 83 14.31 0.42 -5.13
N ILE A 84 13.64 1.58 -5.17
CA ILE A 84 12.85 1.98 -6.35
C ILE A 84 13.73 2.16 -7.59
N GLN A 85 14.98 2.65 -7.43
CA GLN A 85 15.94 2.76 -8.54
C GLN A 85 16.37 1.39 -9.12
N GLN A 86 16.26 0.31 -8.34
CA GLN A 86 16.58 -1.04 -8.79
C GLN A 86 15.37 -1.75 -9.43
N MET A 87 14.16 -1.24 -9.19
CA MET A 87 12.94 -1.75 -9.81
C MET A 87 12.84 -1.27 -11.26
N SER A 88 12.22 -2.08 -12.11
CA SER A 88 11.87 -1.62 -13.45
C SER A 88 10.73 -0.60 -13.38
N ILE A 89 10.70 0.31 -14.36
CA ILE A 89 9.70 1.37 -14.46
C ILE A 89 8.93 1.26 -15.78
N GLY A 90 7.60 1.20 -15.67
CA GLY A 90 6.69 1.25 -16.80
C GLY A 90 5.71 2.42 -16.69
N PHE A 91 5.38 3.02 -17.84
CA PHE A 91 4.32 4.01 -17.98
C PHE A 91 3.10 3.33 -18.60
N LEU A 92 2.05 3.18 -17.82
CA LEU A 92 0.82 2.53 -18.21
C LEU A 92 -0.17 3.58 -18.69
N CYS A 93 -0.60 3.46 -19.94
CA CYS A 93 -1.49 4.40 -20.60
C CYS A 93 -2.91 3.85 -20.73
N THR A 94 -3.90 4.71 -20.56
CA THR A 94 -5.30 4.36 -20.84
C THR A 94 -5.65 4.50 -22.33
N PRO A 95 -6.46 3.59 -22.91
CA PRO A 95 -6.85 3.67 -24.33
C PRO A 95 -7.84 4.79 -24.63
N ASP A 96 -8.57 5.28 -23.63
CA ASP A 96 -9.51 6.38 -23.77
C ASP A 96 -9.60 7.15 -22.46
N VAL A 97 -8.95 8.30 -22.40
CA VAL A 97 -8.89 9.18 -21.21
C VAL A 97 -10.28 9.73 -20.85
N LYS A 98 -11.14 9.99 -21.84
CA LYS A 98 -12.47 10.58 -21.60
C LYS A 98 -13.41 9.58 -20.97
N ARG A 99 -13.28 8.30 -21.33
CA ARG A 99 -14.11 7.23 -20.77
C ARG A 99 -13.44 6.63 -19.54
N HIS A 100 -12.18 6.21 -19.65
CA HIS A 100 -11.46 5.40 -18.68
C HIS A 100 -10.23 6.15 -18.15
N PRO A 101 -10.38 7.31 -17.48
CA PRO A 101 -9.23 7.98 -16.89
C PRO A 101 -8.69 7.19 -15.69
N PHE A 102 -7.40 7.32 -15.42
CA PHE A 102 -6.87 6.95 -14.11
C PHE A 102 -7.38 7.92 -13.03
N ILE A 103 -7.76 7.37 -11.89
CA ILE A 103 -8.15 8.16 -10.71
C ILE A 103 -6.97 8.26 -9.74
N THR A 104 -6.96 9.30 -8.91
CA THR A 104 -6.00 9.47 -7.81
C THR A 104 -6.76 9.57 -6.48
N SER A 105 -6.05 9.58 -5.35
CA SER A 105 -6.65 9.65 -4.02
C SER A 105 -5.77 10.40 -3.04
N ASP A 106 -6.21 10.49 -1.79
CA ASP A 106 -5.36 10.84 -0.66
C ASP A 106 -4.24 9.80 -0.45
N GLU A 107 -4.37 8.56 -0.93
CA GLU A 107 -3.31 7.55 -0.94
C GLU A 107 -2.90 7.15 -2.36
N PRO A 108 -2.19 8.03 -3.09
CA PRO A 108 -1.92 7.87 -4.52
C PRO A 108 -0.92 6.75 -4.84
N CYS A 109 -0.08 6.36 -3.86
CA CYS A 109 0.90 5.29 -4.00
C CYS A 109 0.32 3.97 -3.50
N VAL A 110 -0.10 3.10 -4.42
CA VAL A 110 -0.64 1.79 -4.07
C VAL A 110 0.44 0.74 -4.19
N LEU A 111 0.79 0.13 -3.06
CA LEU A 111 1.66 -1.04 -3.02
C LEU A 111 0.81 -2.31 -2.97
N PHE A 112 1.02 -3.19 -3.94
CA PHE A 112 0.24 -4.39 -4.13
C PHE A 112 1.14 -5.58 -4.47
N ASN A 113 0.88 -6.72 -3.85
CA ASN A 113 1.54 -7.98 -4.18
C ASN A 113 0.46 -9.05 -4.41
N PRO A 114 0.34 -9.62 -5.63
CA PRO A 114 -0.66 -10.62 -5.94
C PRO A 114 -0.50 -11.91 -5.12
N ASP A 115 0.71 -12.25 -4.66
CA ASP A 115 0.92 -13.48 -3.89
C ASP A 115 0.40 -13.38 -2.46
N LEU A 116 0.35 -12.16 -1.92
CA LEU A 116 -0.06 -11.90 -0.54
C LEU A 116 -1.55 -11.59 -0.39
N GLN A 117 -2.32 -11.67 -1.48
CA GLN A 117 -3.76 -11.40 -1.47
C GLN A 117 -4.54 -12.27 -0.47
N TRP A 118 -3.96 -13.41 -0.05
CA TRP A 118 -4.55 -14.35 0.88
C TRP A 118 -3.97 -14.28 2.30
N GLN A 119 -2.82 -13.65 2.48
CA GLN A 119 -2.11 -13.56 3.74
C GLN A 119 -2.42 -12.21 4.40
N ARG A 120 -3.41 -12.21 5.30
CA ARG A 120 -3.95 -10.97 5.89
C ARG A 120 -3.07 -10.32 6.94
N PHE A 121 -2.04 -11.00 7.44
CA PHE A 121 -1.30 -10.54 8.61
C PHE A 121 -0.26 -9.46 8.28
N TYR A 122 0.31 -9.48 7.08
CA TYR A 122 1.36 -8.53 6.68
C TYR A 122 0.98 -7.84 5.37
N GLY A 123 1.23 -6.53 5.30
CA GLY A 123 1.13 -5.77 4.07
C GLY A 123 2.25 -6.14 3.09
N PRO A 124 2.10 -5.78 1.80
CA PRO A 124 3.18 -5.92 0.84
C PRO A 124 4.37 -5.04 1.21
N GLY A 125 5.57 -5.49 0.88
CA GLY A 125 6.82 -4.77 1.10
C GLY A 125 7.61 -4.60 -0.19
N PHE A 126 8.37 -3.51 -0.29
CA PHE A 126 9.12 -3.15 -1.51
C PHE A 126 10.16 -4.20 -1.95
N ALA A 127 10.74 -4.94 -1.00
CA ALA A 127 11.74 -5.97 -1.30
C ALA A 127 11.14 -7.30 -1.80
N GLN A 128 9.80 -7.43 -1.88
CA GLN A 128 9.16 -8.66 -2.34
C GLN A 128 9.16 -8.74 -3.87
N GLN A 129 9.54 -9.89 -4.44
CA GLN A 129 9.73 -10.04 -5.89
C GLN A 129 8.50 -9.67 -6.72
N ASN A 130 7.30 -10.10 -6.34
CA ASN A 130 6.08 -9.84 -7.12
C ASN A 130 5.37 -8.53 -6.73
N VAL A 131 6.03 -7.65 -5.98
CA VAL A 131 5.44 -6.37 -5.60
C VAL A 131 5.32 -5.43 -6.79
N GLN A 132 4.23 -4.69 -6.80
CA GLN A 132 3.89 -3.66 -7.76
C GLN A 132 3.54 -2.40 -6.98
N LEU A 133 4.30 -1.34 -7.19
CA LEU A 133 3.95 0.00 -6.74
C LEU A 133 3.34 0.73 -7.94
N THR A 134 2.11 1.18 -7.82
CA THR A 134 1.44 1.97 -8.86
C THR A 134 1.10 3.37 -8.35
N MET A 135 1.31 4.36 -9.20
CA MET A 135 1.10 5.77 -8.87
C MET A 135 0.56 6.54 -10.09
N PRO A 136 -0.69 7.03 -10.03
CA PRO A 136 -1.25 7.87 -11.09
C PRO A 136 -0.49 9.19 -11.20
N LEU A 137 0.04 9.50 -12.39
CA LEU A 137 0.68 10.79 -12.68
C LEU A 137 -0.31 11.79 -13.27
N SER A 138 -1.20 11.30 -14.13
CA SER A 138 -2.25 12.06 -14.79
C SER A 138 -3.46 11.16 -15.04
N PRO A 139 -4.59 11.72 -15.51
CA PRO A 139 -5.73 10.90 -15.97
C PRO A 139 -5.37 9.94 -17.11
N GLU A 140 -4.25 10.15 -17.81
CA GLU A 140 -3.84 9.39 -18.98
C GLU A 140 -2.80 8.32 -18.64
N ILE A 141 -1.93 8.61 -17.67
CA ILE A 141 -0.72 7.83 -17.39
C ILE A 141 -0.63 7.50 -15.88
N THR A 142 -0.40 6.22 -15.61
CA THR A 142 0.01 5.71 -14.29
C THR A 142 1.38 5.09 -14.40
N VAL A 143 2.27 5.38 -13.46
CA VAL A 143 3.56 4.70 -13.37
C VAL A 143 3.42 3.42 -12.57
N ILE A 144 4.10 2.36 -13.01
CA ILE A 144 4.32 1.14 -12.26
C ILE A 144 5.81 0.95 -11.99
N PHE A 145 6.14 0.64 -10.75
CA PHE A 145 7.45 0.11 -10.36
C PHE A 145 7.27 -1.37 -9.98
N SER A 146 8.07 -2.25 -10.58
CA SER A 146 8.06 -3.68 -10.23
C SER A 146 9.42 -4.32 -10.51
N TRP A 147 9.71 -5.43 -9.82
CA TRP A 147 10.85 -6.28 -10.18
C TRP A 147 10.58 -7.13 -11.43
N ALA A 148 9.31 -7.28 -11.82
CA ALA A 148 8.95 -7.81 -13.13
C ALA A 148 9.36 -6.83 -14.23
N ASN A 149 9.70 -7.33 -15.41
CA ASN A 149 10.29 -6.53 -16.48
C ASN A 149 9.26 -5.60 -17.17
N TYR A 150 9.07 -4.38 -16.63
CA TYR A 150 8.26 -3.31 -17.22
C TYR A 150 9.17 -2.19 -17.73
N HIS A 151 9.04 -1.83 -19.00
CA HIS A 151 9.81 -0.74 -19.60
C HIS A 151 8.97 0.08 -20.58
N GLY A 152 9.23 1.40 -20.61
CA GLY A 152 8.63 2.31 -21.57
C GLY A 152 7.13 2.51 -21.37
N TYR A 153 6.45 2.87 -22.46
CA TYR A 153 5.01 3.12 -22.48
C TYR A 153 4.24 1.89 -22.95
N SER A 154 3.24 1.46 -22.19
CA SER A 154 2.37 0.35 -22.53
C SER A 154 0.91 0.77 -22.46
N MET A 155 0.18 0.53 -23.54
CA MET A 155 -1.28 0.68 -23.56
C MET A 155 -1.92 -0.45 -22.77
N LEU A 156 -2.80 -0.11 -21.81
CA LEU A 156 -3.55 -1.10 -21.05
C LEU A 156 -4.90 -1.40 -21.70
N PRO A 157 -5.42 -2.63 -21.57
CA PRO A 157 -6.83 -2.88 -21.83
C PRO A 157 -7.67 -2.19 -20.75
N VAL A 158 -8.89 -1.82 -21.12
CA VAL A 158 -9.87 -1.14 -20.23
C VAL A 158 -10.03 -1.86 -18.89
N SER A 159 -10.13 -3.19 -18.89
CA SER A 159 -10.29 -3.98 -17.66
C SER A 159 -9.17 -3.74 -16.64
N ARG A 160 -7.93 -3.57 -17.12
CA ARG A 160 -6.76 -3.32 -16.26
C ARG A 160 -6.74 -1.89 -15.73
N VAL A 161 -7.20 -0.92 -16.50
CA VAL A 161 -7.39 0.46 -16.02
C VAL A 161 -8.43 0.49 -14.89
N GLU A 162 -9.57 -0.19 -15.08
CA GLU A 162 -10.61 -0.29 -14.06
C GLU A 162 -10.13 -1.04 -12.80
N ASP A 163 -9.28 -2.06 -12.96
CA ASP A 163 -8.65 -2.76 -11.84
C ASP A 163 -7.74 -1.85 -11.01
N LEU A 164 -6.90 -1.06 -11.68
CA LEU A 164 -6.01 -0.09 -11.03
C LEU A 164 -6.81 1.01 -10.34
N ASN A 165 -7.89 1.50 -10.96
CA ASN A 165 -8.79 2.46 -10.34
C ASN A 165 -9.53 1.88 -9.13
N ARG A 166 -10.01 0.64 -9.19
CA ARG A 166 -10.59 -0.04 -8.03
C ARG A 166 -9.57 -0.12 -6.89
N MET A 167 -8.31 -0.46 -7.20
CA MET A 167 -7.23 -0.48 -6.20
C MET A 167 -7.00 0.91 -5.59
N ALA A 168 -6.77 1.94 -6.41
CA ALA A 168 -6.57 3.31 -5.96
C ALA A 168 -7.72 3.80 -5.06
N ARG A 169 -8.97 3.52 -5.45
CA ARG A 169 -10.16 3.83 -4.64
C ARG A 169 -10.23 3.02 -3.35
N SER A 170 -9.84 1.74 -3.38
CA SER A 170 -9.92 0.86 -2.21
C SER A 170 -8.88 1.18 -1.15
N TYR A 171 -7.76 1.78 -1.53
CA TYR A 171 -6.72 2.25 -0.62
C TYR A 171 -6.97 3.67 -0.12
N ALA A 172 -7.81 4.47 -0.79
CA ALA A 172 -8.18 5.80 -0.33
C ALA A 172 -8.78 5.75 1.09
N GLU A 173 -8.35 6.66 1.97
CA GLU A 173 -8.85 6.72 3.35
C GLU A 173 -10.14 7.56 3.42
N LYS A 174 -10.14 8.74 2.79
CA LYS A 174 -11.26 9.69 2.79
C LYS A 174 -11.86 9.91 1.42
N GLU A 175 -11.03 10.20 0.43
CA GLU A 175 -11.48 10.74 -0.85
C GLU A 175 -10.62 10.31 -2.03
N PHE A 176 -11.26 10.19 -3.20
CA PHE A 176 -10.62 9.95 -4.48
C PHE A 176 -11.06 11.00 -5.48
N ILE A 177 -10.16 11.33 -6.40
CA ILE A 177 -10.32 12.38 -7.41
C ILE A 177 -10.32 11.73 -8.78
N SER A 178 -11.31 12.09 -9.59
CA SER A 178 -11.44 11.70 -10.99
C SER A 178 -11.49 12.96 -11.84
N SER A 179 -10.89 12.93 -13.04
CA SER A 179 -11.04 13.99 -14.04
C SER A 179 -12.44 14.03 -14.66
N THR A 180 -13.23 12.97 -14.48
CA THR A 180 -14.58 12.84 -15.04
C THR A 180 -15.63 12.80 -13.93
N PRO A 181 -16.82 13.40 -14.15
CA PRO A 181 -17.90 13.41 -13.15
C PRO A 181 -18.56 12.03 -12.98
N ARG A 182 -18.33 11.09 -13.91
CA ARG A 182 -18.96 9.78 -13.92
C ARG A 182 -18.27 8.84 -12.94
N ARG A 183 -19.00 8.41 -11.91
CA ARG A 183 -18.57 7.34 -11.01
C ARG A 183 -18.90 5.98 -11.63
N ARG A 184 -17.97 5.03 -11.51
CA ARG A 184 -18.17 3.66 -11.99
C ARG A 184 -18.33 2.71 -10.81
N LEU A 185 -19.37 1.90 -10.82
CA LEU A 185 -19.65 0.92 -9.75
C LEU A 185 -18.51 -0.09 -9.57
N VAL A 186 -17.81 -0.41 -10.67
CA VAL A 186 -16.66 -1.32 -10.70
C VAL A 186 -15.56 -0.93 -9.70
N TRP A 187 -15.36 0.38 -9.47
CA TRP A 187 -14.34 0.87 -8.54
C TRP A 187 -14.64 0.50 -7.08
N PHE A 188 -15.91 0.26 -6.75
CA PHE A 188 -16.38 0.01 -5.39
C PHE A 188 -16.43 -1.48 -5.04
N PHE A 189 -16.19 -2.37 -6.02
CA PHE A 189 -16.13 -3.80 -5.75
C PHE A 189 -14.86 -4.15 -4.97
N LYS A 190 -14.94 -5.21 -4.16
CA LYS A 190 -13.82 -5.67 -3.31
C LYS A 190 -12.86 -6.61 -4.04
N ILE A 191 -13.32 -7.21 -5.13
CA ILE A 191 -12.65 -8.30 -5.85
C ILE A 191 -12.33 -7.80 -7.26
N PRO A 192 -11.16 -8.15 -7.84
CA PRO A 192 -10.88 -7.86 -9.24
C PRO A 192 -11.88 -8.51 -10.19
N LEU A 193 -12.13 -7.82 -11.30
CA LEU A 193 -13.03 -8.31 -12.36
C LEU A 193 -12.38 -9.37 -13.25
N ASP A 194 -11.13 -9.77 -12.96
CA ASP A 194 -10.44 -10.82 -13.70
C ASP A 194 -11.06 -12.20 -13.42
N PRO A 195 -11.65 -12.88 -14.42
CA PRO A 195 -12.21 -14.22 -14.26
C PRO A 195 -11.18 -15.24 -13.75
N ALA A 196 -9.92 -15.13 -14.18
CA ALA A 196 -8.84 -16.02 -13.72
C ALA A 196 -8.54 -15.81 -12.23
N PHE A 197 -8.67 -14.58 -11.74
CA PHE A 197 -8.59 -14.29 -10.32
C PHE A 197 -9.76 -14.89 -9.53
N ILE A 198 -11.00 -14.72 -10.01
CA ILE A 198 -12.19 -15.27 -9.36
C ILE A 198 -12.09 -16.79 -9.24
N PHE A 199 -11.61 -17.47 -10.28
CA PHE A 199 -11.38 -18.91 -10.25
C PHE A 199 -10.29 -19.31 -9.22
N ARG A 200 -9.17 -18.58 -9.18
CA ARG A 200 -8.12 -18.78 -8.16
C ARG A 200 -8.65 -18.59 -6.73
N LEU A 201 -9.47 -17.57 -6.50
CA LEU A 201 -10.14 -17.29 -5.23
C LEU A 201 -11.04 -18.46 -4.80
N ILE A 202 -11.87 -18.96 -5.71
CA ILE A 202 -12.76 -20.10 -5.44
C ILE A 202 -11.93 -21.34 -5.08
N LYS A 203 -10.89 -21.66 -5.88
CA LYS A 203 -9.98 -22.79 -5.63
C LYS A 203 -9.29 -22.70 -4.26
N TYR A 204 -8.82 -21.50 -3.88
CA TYR A 204 -8.20 -21.26 -2.58
C TYR A 204 -9.18 -21.45 -1.42
N LYS A 205 -10.40 -20.88 -1.52
CA LYS A 205 -11.44 -21.05 -0.50
C LYS A 205 -11.84 -22.52 -0.33
N ILE A 206 -11.95 -23.29 -1.42
CA ILE A 206 -12.23 -24.72 -1.37
C ILE A 206 -11.10 -25.47 -0.62
N ARG A 207 -9.83 -25.14 -0.88
CA ARG A 207 -8.70 -25.75 -0.16
C ARG A 207 -8.76 -25.48 1.34
N ILE A 208 -9.04 -24.24 1.77
CA ILE A 208 -9.20 -23.92 3.20
C ILE A 208 -10.34 -24.73 3.81
N LEU A 209 -11.51 -24.77 3.16
CA LEU A 209 -12.66 -25.53 3.66
C LEU A 209 -12.34 -27.01 3.85
N ILE A 210 -11.62 -27.61 2.90
CA ILE A 210 -11.17 -29.01 2.99
C ILE A 210 -10.19 -29.19 4.17
N HIS A 211 -9.23 -28.27 4.32
CA HIS A 211 -8.27 -28.28 5.42
C HIS A 211 -8.99 -28.20 6.77
N ASP A 212 -9.86 -27.21 6.96
CA ASP A 212 -10.59 -26.98 8.20
C ASP A 212 -11.50 -28.17 8.55
N TRP A 213 -12.12 -28.77 7.54
CA TRP A 213 -12.93 -29.97 7.73
C TRP A 213 -12.09 -31.19 8.15
N LYS A 214 -10.91 -31.37 7.56
CA LYS A 214 -9.94 -32.41 7.98
C LYS A 214 -9.49 -32.16 9.42
N MET A 215 -9.12 -30.92 9.76
CA MET A 215 -8.71 -30.56 11.12
C MET A 215 -9.83 -30.79 12.13
N LYS A 216 -11.07 -30.38 11.84
CA LYS A 216 -12.24 -30.68 12.70
C LYS A 216 -12.43 -32.17 12.95
N ARG A 217 -12.17 -33.04 11.96
CA ARG A 217 -12.21 -34.50 12.16
C ARG A 217 -11.08 -35.00 13.06
N VAL A 218 -9.87 -34.46 12.90
CA VAL A 218 -8.72 -34.80 13.76
C VAL A 218 -9.00 -34.38 15.20
N TRP A 219 -9.45 -33.15 15.44
CA TRP A 219 -9.84 -32.67 16.76
C TRP A 219 -10.97 -33.49 17.38
N LYS A 220 -12.02 -33.83 16.62
CA LYS A 220 -13.08 -34.74 17.10
C LYS A 220 -12.57 -36.13 17.49
N LYS A 221 -11.55 -36.67 16.80
CA LYS A 221 -10.93 -37.94 17.18
C LYS A 221 -10.08 -37.79 18.44
N HIS A 222 -9.36 -36.67 18.57
CA HIS A 222 -8.59 -36.34 19.75
C HIS A 222 -9.48 -36.20 21.00
N ASP A 223 -10.56 -35.42 20.91
CA ASP A 223 -11.55 -35.23 21.98
C ASP A 223 -12.19 -36.54 22.43
N ARG A 224 -12.44 -37.47 21.50
CA ARG A 224 -12.96 -38.81 21.81
C ARG A 224 -11.96 -39.70 22.53
N LYS A 225 -10.65 -39.49 22.31
CA LYS A 225 -9.58 -40.34 22.86
C LYS A 225 -9.10 -39.87 24.23
N TYR A 226 -9.07 -38.56 24.46
CA TYR A 226 -8.51 -37.96 25.68
C TYR A 226 -9.53 -37.21 26.54
N GLY A 227 -10.81 -37.21 26.13
CA GLY A 227 -11.83 -36.37 26.77
C GLY A 227 -11.71 -34.90 26.35
N LYS A 228 -12.81 -34.14 26.47
CA LYS A 228 -12.73 -32.68 26.34
C LYS A 228 -12.09 -32.14 27.62
N ASN A 229 -11.02 -31.35 27.48
CA ASN A 229 -10.60 -30.44 28.55
C ASN A 229 -11.70 -29.41 28.82
#